data_AF-A0A2E9JEW4-F1
#
_entry.id   AF-A0A2E9JEW4-F1
#
_cell.length_a   1.000
_cell.length_b   1.000
_cell.length_c   1.000
_cell.angle_alpha   90.00
_cell.angle_beta   90.00
_cell.angle_gamma   90.00
#
_symmetry.space_group_name_H-M   'P 1'
#
loop_
_entity.id
_entity.type
_entity.pdbx_description
1 polymer ?
#
loop_
_entity_poly.entity_id
_entity_poly.type
_entity_poly.pdbx_seq_one_letter_code
_entity_poly.pdbx_strand_id
1 'polypeptide(L)'
;MISRDIARVALVLAILPTAVININYLIAASEGYVPWCVPYWDSCTSISATGQEGSAFFFFKSTMIPIAFIYLWYWKLADQALAETDHSPRTIANIGIIACVALICYTGALGAVGDSFRLVRRIGIIVFFTFTYLNQLLVLYQIHRRKLADPSR
;
A
#
# COMPACT_ATOMS: atom_id res chain seq x y z
N MET A 1 3.80 -23.64 -9.48
CA MET A 1 4.18 -22.46 -10.29
C MET A 1 3.63 -21.16 -9.69
N ILE A 2 2.31 -21.07 -9.48
CA ILE A 2 1.58 -19.91 -8.90
C ILE A 2 2.23 -19.34 -7.62
N SER A 3 2.68 -20.17 -6.68
CA SER A 3 3.31 -19.70 -5.42
C SER A 3 4.59 -18.88 -5.62
N ARG A 4 5.42 -19.21 -6.63
CA ARG A 4 6.69 -18.52 -6.86
C ARG A 4 6.48 -17.14 -7.51
N ASP A 5 5.43 -17.01 -8.31
CA ASP A 5 5.07 -15.74 -8.95
C ASP A 5 4.41 -14.78 -7.95
N ILE A 6 3.56 -15.27 -7.05
CA ILE A 6 2.97 -14.47 -5.96
C ILE A 6 4.07 -13.87 -5.06
N ALA A 7 5.09 -14.65 -4.69
CA ALA A 7 6.19 -14.17 -3.85
C ALA A 7 7.00 -13.05 -4.55
N ARG A 8 7.24 -13.19 -5.85
CA ARG A 8 7.90 -12.15 -6.66
C ARG A 8 7.07 -10.88 -6.72
N VAL A 9 5.76 -10.99 -6.96
CA VAL A 9 4.84 -9.85 -6.98
C VAL A 9 4.81 -9.16 -5.61
N ALA A 10 4.80 -9.92 -4.51
CA ALA A 10 4.86 -9.36 -3.17
C ALA A 10 6.15 -8.56 -2.92
N LEU A 11 7.30 -9.07 -3.39
CA LEU A 11 8.59 -8.40 -3.27
C LEU A 11 8.61 -7.10 -4.10
N VAL A 12 8.10 -7.15 -5.33
CA VAL A 12 7.92 -5.95 -6.18
C VAL A 12 7.02 -4.93 -5.47
N LEU A 13 5.90 -5.36 -4.88
CA LEU A 13 5.00 -4.50 -4.11
C LEU A 13 5.61 -3.97 -2.80
N ALA A 14 6.71 -4.54 -2.30
CA ALA A 14 7.44 -3.99 -1.16
C ALA A 14 8.47 -2.93 -1.60
N ILE A 15 9.19 -3.19 -2.71
CA ILE A 15 10.24 -2.30 -3.21
C ILE A 15 9.64 -1.08 -3.92
N LEU A 16 8.64 -1.29 -4.77
CA LEU A 16 8.13 -0.26 -5.67
C LEU A 16 7.54 0.96 -4.91
N PRO A 17 6.66 0.80 -3.90
CA PRO A 17 6.13 1.95 -3.16
C PRO A 17 7.22 2.66 -2.35
N THR A 18 8.15 1.90 -1.77
CA THR A 18 9.30 2.46 -1.03
C THR A 18 10.17 3.32 -1.94
N ALA A 19 10.51 2.83 -3.12
CA ALA A 19 11.29 3.58 -4.10
C ALA A 19 10.54 4.86 -4.54
N VAL A 20 9.25 4.74 -4.85
CA VAL A 20 8.42 5.88 -5.25
C VAL A 20 8.36 6.95 -4.16
N ILE A 21 8.19 6.58 -2.89
CA ILE A 21 8.15 7.54 -1.77
C ILE A 21 9.48 8.29 -1.65
N ASN A 22 10.62 7.59 -1.78
CA ASN A 22 11.95 8.21 -1.71
C ASN A 22 12.21 9.13 -2.91
N ILE A 23 11.85 8.69 -4.12
CA ILE A 23 11.97 9.52 -5.32
C ILE A 23 11.08 10.77 -5.18
N ASN A 24 9.85 10.61 -4.69
CA ASN A 24 8.95 11.73 -4.48
C ASN A 24 9.50 12.75 -3.47
N TYR A 25 10.15 12.28 -2.40
CA TYR A 25 10.88 13.14 -1.47
C TYR A 25 12.00 13.92 -2.17
N LEU A 26 12.82 13.25 -2.98
CA LEU A 26 13.93 13.90 -3.70
C LEU A 26 13.41 14.98 -4.68
N ILE A 27 12.32 14.71 -5.39
CA ILE A 27 11.69 15.69 -6.28
C ILE A 27 11.22 16.90 -5.46
N ALA A 28 10.44 16.68 -4.40
CA ALA A 28 9.92 17.77 -3.57
C ALA A 28 11.04 18.59 -2.89
N ALA A 29 12.13 17.95 -2.47
CA ALA A 29 13.29 18.61 -1.87
C ALA A 29 14.05 19.45 -2.92
N SER A 30 14.21 18.91 -4.14
CA SER A 30 14.86 19.63 -5.25
C SER A 30 14.10 20.86 -5.71
N GLU A 31 12.77 20.84 -5.59
CA GLU A 31 11.90 21.98 -5.90
C GLU A 31 11.74 22.97 -4.73
N GLY A 32 12.32 22.66 -3.56
CA GLY A 32 12.30 23.54 -2.39
C GLY A 32 11.02 23.47 -1.54
N TYR A 33 10.12 22.52 -1.80
CA TYR A 33 8.87 22.35 -1.04
C TYR A 33 9.08 21.66 0.32
N VAL A 34 10.17 20.90 0.48
CA VAL A 34 10.53 20.23 1.74
C VAL A 34 12.03 20.41 2.02
N PRO A 35 12.47 20.38 3.30
CA PRO A 35 13.87 20.51 3.64
C PRO A 35 14.71 19.33 3.12
N TRP A 36 15.98 19.62 2.80
CA TRP A 36 17.01 18.61 2.56
C TRP A 36 17.53 18.06 3.89
N CYS A 37 17.22 16.80 4.16
CA CYS A 37 17.47 16.09 5.41
C CYS A 37 17.33 14.59 5.18
N VAL A 38 17.62 13.75 6.17
CA VAL A 38 17.32 12.32 6.10
C VAL A 38 15.99 12.08 6.82
N PRO A 39 14.85 11.88 6.11
CA PRO A 39 13.53 11.84 6.75
C PRO A 39 13.39 10.75 7.81
N TYR A 40 14.14 9.66 7.66
CA TYR A 40 14.14 8.52 8.58
C TYR A 40 14.83 8.78 9.92
N TRP A 41 15.70 9.78 9.99
CA TRP A 41 16.44 10.14 11.20
C TRP A 41 15.96 11.47 11.77
N ASP A 42 15.79 12.46 10.90
CA ASP A 42 15.52 13.84 11.30
C ASP A 42 14.02 14.14 11.44
N SER A 43 13.14 13.27 10.94
CA SER A 43 11.67 13.46 10.94
C SER A 43 11.20 14.84 10.43
N CYS A 44 12.02 15.45 9.58
CA CYS A 44 11.88 16.81 9.07
C CYS A 44 10.67 17.02 8.14
N THR A 45 10.13 15.94 7.58
CA THR A 45 8.96 15.98 6.70
C THR A 45 8.15 14.68 6.79
N SER A 46 6.90 14.72 6.34
CA SER A 46 6.05 13.53 6.23
C SER A 46 5.83 13.16 4.77
N ILE A 47 5.58 11.87 4.49
CA ILE A 47 5.27 11.38 3.14
C ILE A 47 4.13 12.20 2.52
N SER A 48 3.07 12.45 3.29
CA SER A 48 1.92 13.25 2.85
C SER A 48 2.26 14.69 2.53
N ALA A 49 3.32 15.29 3.09
CA ALA A 49 3.75 16.64 2.76
C ALA A 49 4.49 16.67 1.40
N THR A 50 5.30 15.65 1.11
CA THR A 50 6.09 15.58 -0.14
C THR A 50 5.23 15.54 -1.41
N GLY A 51 3.97 15.12 -1.34
CA GLY A 51 3.09 14.98 -2.50
C GLY A 51 2.01 16.07 -2.64
N GLN A 52 2.15 17.22 -1.97
CA GLN A 52 1.13 18.28 -1.99
C GLN A 52 1.32 19.32 -3.09
N GLU A 53 2.56 19.58 -3.48
CA GLU A 53 2.92 20.70 -4.36
C GLU A 53 3.86 20.26 -5.49
N GLY A 54 4.04 21.15 -6.47
CA GLY A 54 5.03 20.96 -7.53
C GLY A 54 4.79 19.80 -8.47
N SER A 55 5.87 19.31 -9.08
CA SER A 55 5.82 18.12 -9.93
C SER A 55 5.69 16.83 -9.10
N ALA A 56 6.15 16.85 -7.85
CA ALA A 56 6.02 15.74 -6.90
C ALA A 56 4.56 15.34 -6.67
N PHE A 57 3.63 16.30 -6.63
CA PHE A 57 2.19 16.03 -6.59
C PHE A 57 1.72 15.10 -7.73
N PHE A 58 2.09 15.43 -8.97
CA PHE A 58 1.69 14.65 -10.13
C PHE A 58 2.40 13.30 -10.18
N PHE A 59 3.69 13.27 -9.83
CA PHE A 59 4.48 12.05 -9.74
C PHE A 59 3.88 11.08 -8.71
N PHE A 60 3.58 11.54 -7.50
CA PHE A 60 3.00 10.69 -6.46
C PHE A 60 1.65 10.10 -6.87
N LYS A 61 0.74 10.90 -7.45
CA LYS A 61 -0.57 10.41 -7.90
C LYS A 61 -0.46 9.43 -9.07
N SER A 62 0.34 9.77 -10.08
CA SER A 62 0.50 8.94 -11.27
C SER A 62 1.18 7.59 -10.99
N THR A 63 1.95 7.47 -9.91
CA THR A 63 2.61 6.23 -9.52
C THR A 63 1.81 5.44 -8.48
N MET A 64 1.29 6.10 -7.43
CA MET A 64 0.59 5.41 -6.33
C MET A 64 -0.78 4.86 -6.73
N ILE A 65 -1.50 5.51 -7.65
CA ILE A 65 -2.80 5.00 -8.12
C ILE A 65 -2.62 3.67 -8.88
N PRO A 66 -1.73 3.55 -9.89
CA PRO A 66 -1.41 2.26 -10.51
C PRO A 66 -0.94 1.20 -9.51
N ILE A 67 -0.08 1.58 -8.55
CA ILE A 67 0.38 0.67 -7.49
C ILE A 67 -0.81 0.14 -6.66
N ALA A 68 -1.80 0.98 -6.34
CA ALA A 68 -3.01 0.55 -5.64
C ALA A 68 -3.80 -0.51 -6.42
N PHE A 69 -3.87 -0.40 -7.75
CA PHE A 69 -4.48 -1.44 -8.59
C PHE A 69 -3.69 -2.74 -8.60
N ILE A 70 -2.35 -2.67 -8.60
CA ILE A 70 -1.50 -3.87 -8.48
C ILE A 70 -1.71 -4.54 -7.12
N TYR A 71 -1.82 -3.77 -6.02
CA TYR A 71 -2.20 -4.30 -4.71
C TYR A 71 -3.57 -4.98 -4.73
N LEU A 72 -4.57 -4.36 -5.36
CA LEU A 72 -5.91 -4.93 -5.46
C LEU A 72 -5.88 -6.29 -6.17
N TRP A 73 -5.12 -6.38 -7.27
CA TRP A 73 -4.94 -7.64 -7.99
C TRP A 73 -4.20 -8.68 -7.14
N TYR A 74 -3.12 -8.27 -6.46
CA TYR A 74 -2.37 -9.14 -5.56
C TYR A 74 -3.22 -9.73 -4.44
N TRP A 75 -4.06 -8.92 -3.77
CA TRP A 75 -4.92 -9.41 -2.70
C TRP A 75 -5.96 -10.42 -3.18
N LYS A 76 -6.50 -10.24 -4.39
CA LYS A 76 -7.39 -11.23 -5.02
C LYS A 76 -6.67 -12.54 -5.33
N LEU A 77 -5.46 -12.46 -5.88
CA LEU A 77 -4.65 -13.66 -6.18
C LEU A 77 -4.24 -14.39 -4.89
N ALA A 78 -3.87 -13.65 -3.84
CA ALA A 78 -3.50 -14.22 -2.55
C ALA A 78 -4.69 -14.95 -1.90
N ASP A 79 -5.87 -14.35 -1.91
CA ASP A 79 -7.11 -14.95 -1.41
C ASP A 79 -7.46 -16.24 -2.19
N GLN A 80 -7.41 -16.20 -3.52
CA GLN A 80 -7.65 -17.38 -4.37
C GLN A 80 -6.65 -18.50 -4.13
N ALA A 81 -5.37 -18.19 -3.94
CA ALA A 81 -4.34 -19.20 -3.66
C ALA A 81 -4.50 -19.85 -2.28
N LEU A 82 -5.07 -19.13 -1.31
CA LEU A 82 -5.24 -19.56 0.07
C LEU A 82 -6.66 -20.02 0.42
N ALA A 83 -7.62 -19.87 -0.48
CA ALA A 83 -8.95 -20.45 -0.35
C ALA A 83 -8.86 -21.99 -0.25
N GLU A 84 -9.28 -22.55 0.89
CA GLU A 84 -9.27 -24.00 1.16
C GLU A 84 -10.44 -24.73 0.48
N THR A 85 -11.51 -24.02 0.14
CA THR A 85 -12.73 -24.52 -0.50
C THR A 85 -13.41 -23.39 -1.26
N ASP A 86 -14.22 -23.72 -2.26
CA ASP A 86 -14.93 -22.75 -3.11
C ASP A 86 -15.95 -21.87 -2.34
N HIS A 87 -16.29 -22.25 -1.10
CA HIS A 87 -17.16 -21.50 -0.19
C HIS A 87 -16.43 -20.80 0.97
N SER A 88 -15.09 -20.77 0.95
CA SER A 88 -14.34 -20.02 1.96
C SER A 88 -14.64 -18.52 1.84
N PRO A 89 -14.92 -17.80 2.94
CA PRO A 89 -15.15 -16.37 2.88
C PRO A 89 -13.91 -15.65 2.33
N ARG A 90 -14.11 -14.82 1.29
CA ARG A 90 -13.08 -14.04 0.58
C ARG A 90 -12.54 -12.87 1.43
N THR A 91 -12.12 -13.19 2.65
CA THR A 91 -11.81 -12.23 3.70
C THR A 91 -10.56 -11.42 3.35
N ILE A 92 -9.52 -12.07 2.80
CA ILE A 92 -8.26 -11.39 2.42
C ILE A 92 -8.54 -10.44 1.25
N ALA A 93 -9.30 -10.88 0.26
CA ALA A 93 -9.67 -10.05 -0.88
C ALA A 93 -10.52 -8.83 -0.46
N ASN A 94 -11.55 -9.04 0.36
CA ASN A 94 -12.45 -7.96 0.80
C ASN A 94 -11.72 -6.89 1.61
N ILE A 95 -10.93 -7.30 2.61
CA ILE A 95 -10.11 -6.38 3.41
C ILE A 95 -9.09 -5.66 2.52
N GLY A 96 -8.49 -6.38 1.56
CA GLY A 96 -7.52 -5.83 0.63
C GLY A 96 -8.12 -4.78 -0.30
N ILE A 97 -9.34 -5.00 -0.78
CA ILE A 97 -10.09 -4.02 -1.58
C ILE A 97 -10.35 -2.77 -0.76
N ILE A 98 -10.82 -2.90 0.48
CA ILE A 98 -11.06 -1.75 1.37
C ILE A 98 -9.76 -0.95 1.57
N ALA A 99 -8.64 -1.62 1.81
CA ALA A 99 -7.33 -0.97 1.91
C ALA A 99 -6.98 -0.20 0.62
N CYS A 100 -7.11 -0.82 -0.55
CA CYS A 100 -6.78 -0.19 -1.83
C CYS A 100 -7.67 1.01 -2.14
N VAL A 101 -8.97 0.92 -1.85
CA VAL A 101 -9.90 2.06 -1.98
C VAL A 101 -9.49 3.20 -1.06
N ALA A 102 -9.10 2.90 0.19
CA ALA A 102 -8.60 3.91 1.11
C ALA A 102 -7.32 4.60 0.60
N LEU A 103 -6.40 3.86 -0.03
CA LEU A 103 -5.20 4.40 -0.66
C LEU A 103 -5.53 5.32 -1.85
N ILE A 104 -6.50 4.94 -2.69
CA ILE A 104 -6.97 5.76 -3.81
C ILE A 104 -7.65 7.04 -3.30
N CYS A 105 -8.49 6.95 -2.28
CA CYS A 105 -9.11 8.12 -1.65
C CYS A 105 -8.05 9.05 -1.04
N TYR A 106 -7.05 8.50 -0.35
CA TYR A 106 -5.93 9.26 0.21
C TYR A 106 -5.14 10.00 -0.89
N THR A 107 -4.69 9.27 -1.92
CA THR A 107 -3.95 9.85 -3.06
C THR A 107 -4.78 10.88 -3.82
N GLY A 108 -6.08 10.65 -3.99
CA GLY A 108 -7.00 11.62 -4.59
C GLY A 108 -7.09 12.92 -3.79
N ALA A 109 -7.18 12.82 -2.46
CA ALA A 109 -7.32 13.95 -1.54
C ALA A 109 -6.02 14.74 -1.27
N LEU A 110 -4.87 14.26 -1.73
CA LEU A 110 -3.61 15.04 -1.72
C LEU A 110 -3.74 16.28 -2.62
N GLY A 111 -3.18 17.41 -2.17
CA GLY A 111 -3.22 18.73 -2.81
C GLY A 111 -4.60 19.40 -2.91
N ALA A 112 -5.68 18.77 -2.41
CA ALA A 112 -6.98 19.42 -2.29
C ALA A 112 -6.99 20.38 -1.08
N VAL A 113 -7.33 21.64 -1.33
CA VAL A 113 -7.46 22.70 -0.32
C VAL A 113 -8.84 22.60 0.35
N GLY A 114 -8.87 22.39 1.67
CA GLY A 114 -10.10 22.34 2.47
C GLY A 114 -9.98 21.40 3.67
N ASP A 115 -10.62 21.76 4.80
CA ASP A 115 -10.55 20.99 6.05
C ASP A 115 -11.14 19.58 5.93
N SER A 116 -12.17 19.40 5.12
CA SER A 116 -12.76 18.09 4.84
C SER A 116 -11.73 17.11 4.24
N PHE A 117 -10.79 17.60 3.43
CA PHE A 117 -9.76 16.75 2.82
C PHE A 117 -8.63 16.37 3.79
N ARG A 118 -8.39 17.15 4.86
CA ARG A 118 -7.45 16.75 5.92
C ARG A 118 -7.90 15.47 6.61
N LEU A 119 -9.19 15.36 6.91
CA LEU A 119 -9.77 14.17 7.52
C LEU A 119 -9.71 12.96 6.59
N VAL A 120 -10.06 13.13 5.31
CA VAL A 120 -9.98 12.05 4.31
C VAL A 120 -8.55 11.53 4.18
N ARG A 121 -7.54 12.41 4.12
CA ARG A 121 -6.14 11.99 4.05
C ARG A 121 -5.72 11.19 5.29
N ARG A 122 -6.06 11.68 6.49
CA ARG A 122 -5.72 11.01 7.76
C ARG A 122 -6.41 9.66 7.90
N ILE A 123 -7.72 9.60 7.66
CA ILE A 123 -8.49 8.35 7.75
C ILE A 123 -8.02 7.37 6.68
N GLY A 124 -7.89 7.83 5.43
CA GLY A 124 -7.49 6.99 4.29
C GLY A 124 -6.14 6.30 4.51
N ILE A 125 -5.12 7.04 4.96
CA ILE A 125 -3.80 6.44 5.16
C ILE A 125 -3.76 5.47 6.35
N ILE A 126 -4.47 5.78 7.45
CA ILE A 126 -4.56 4.90 8.62
C ILE A 126 -5.29 3.61 8.25
N VAL A 127 -6.42 3.74 7.57
CA VAL A 127 -7.23 2.61 7.11
C VAL A 127 -6.43 1.73 6.14
N PHE A 128 -5.71 2.32 5.20
CA PHE A 128 -4.85 1.60 4.26
C PHE A 128 -3.79 0.77 5.00
N PHE A 129 -2.99 1.39 5.88
CA PHE A 129 -1.93 0.67 6.60
C PHE A 129 -2.48 -0.40 7.54
N THR A 130 -3.55 -0.09 8.27
CA THR A 130 -4.15 -1.02 9.24
C THR A 130 -4.70 -2.26 8.54
N PHE A 131 -5.48 -2.09 7.47
CA PHE A 131 -6.04 -3.23 6.75
C PHE A 131 -5.00 -3.99 5.94
N THR A 132 -3.99 -3.31 5.37
CA THR A 132 -2.85 -3.96 4.70
C THR A 132 -2.08 -4.84 5.68
N TYR A 133 -1.78 -4.34 6.88
CA TYR A 133 -1.12 -5.12 7.93
C TYR A 133 -1.96 -6.30 8.39
N LEU A 134 -3.26 -6.10 8.65
CA LEU A 134 -4.19 -7.17 9.00
C LEU A 134 -4.21 -8.27 7.91
N ASN A 135 -4.23 -7.88 6.65
CA ASN A 135 -4.18 -8.81 5.53
C ASN A 135 -2.87 -9.61 5.47
N GLN A 136 -1.73 -8.97 5.73
CA GLN A 136 -0.45 -9.67 5.83
C GLN A 136 -0.48 -10.73 6.94
N LEU A 137 -1.05 -10.40 8.10
CA LEU A 137 -1.24 -11.36 9.20
C LEU A 137 -2.18 -12.50 8.83
N LEU A 138 -3.30 -12.23 8.15
CA LEU A 138 -4.23 -13.26 7.70
C LEU A 138 -3.60 -14.22 6.68
N VAL A 139 -2.80 -13.69 5.74
CA VAL A 139 -2.03 -14.51 4.80
C VAL A 139 -1.07 -15.43 5.55
N LEU A 140 -0.29 -14.89 6.50
CA LEU A 140 0.63 -15.69 7.31
C LEU A 140 -0.10 -16.75 8.14
N TYR A 141 -1.22 -16.38 8.77
CA TYR A 141 -2.05 -17.29 9.54
C TYR A 141 -2.58 -18.45 8.70
N GLN A 142 -3.10 -18.18 7.50
CA GLN A 142 -3.61 -19.22 6.60
C GLN A 142 -2.48 -20.13 6.07
N ILE A 143 -1.31 -19.57 5.75
CA ILE A 143 -0.14 -20.38 5.37
C ILE A 143 0.30 -21.29 6.53
N HIS A 144 0.35 -20.76 7.76
CA HIS A 144 0.72 -21.53 8.93
C HIS A 144 -0.29 -22.64 9.25
N ARG A 145 -1.59 -22.33 9.21
CA ARG A 145 -2.68 -23.29 9.39
C ARG A 145 -2.61 -24.44 8.38
N ARG A 146 -2.31 -24.14 7.11
CA ARG A 146 -2.13 -25.16 6.06
C ARG A 146 -0.93 -26.07 6.32
N LYS A 147 0.21 -25.51 6.76
CA LYS A 147 1.40 -26.32 7.10
C LYS A 147 1.15 -27.26 8.29
N LEU A 148 0.34 -26.83 9.26
CA LEU A 148 -0.05 -27.69 10.39
C LEU A 148 -1.01 -28.81 9.95
N ALA A 149 -1.88 -28.55 8.97
CA ALA A 149 -2.83 -29.53 8.46
C ALA A 149 -2.17 -30.60 7.56
N ASP A 150 -1.05 -30.29 6.92
CA ASP A 150 -0.26 -31.23 6.13
C ASP A 150 1.26 -31.03 6.40
N PRO A 151 1.82 -31.70 7.43
CA PRO A 151 3.22 -31.56 7.80
C PRO A 151 4.21 -32.15 6.76
N SER A 152 3.70 -32.89 5.77
CA SER A 152 4.52 -33.64 4.80
C SER A 152 4.91 -32.84 3.56
N ARG A 153 4.54 -31.56 3.49
CA ARG A 153 4.66 -30.69 2.31
C ARG A 153 5.59 -29.49 2.49
#